data_AF-A0A816GQF8-F1
#
_entry.id   AF-A0A816GQF8-F1
#
_cell.length_a   1.000
_cell.length_b   1.000
_cell.length_c   1.000
_cell.angle_alpha   90.00
_cell.angle_beta   90.00
_cell.angle_gamma   90.00
#
_symmetry.space_group_name_H-M   'P 1'
#
loop_
_entity.id
_entity.type
_entity.pdbx_description
1 polymer ?
#
loop_
_entity_poly.entity_id
_entity_poly.type
_entity_poly.pdbx_seq_one_letter_code
_entity_poly.pdbx_strand_id
1 'polypeptide(L)'
;RTRLLLWARQHCQDYPGVSMDDFTSSWRNGRAFLVILHRHNPKLIDIKQVYRSSNRDNLMYAFDFAEKHYGITKLIDPEDVDSDEPDEKSILLYISHLYKACPIVPIHPYHEEHNKIHREGELLYEYTTLSTDVMQWIRQKMDYLNRKIKFQTFEQFQTFEENFQKMKHTELPKYHRLFYRLKSIDAEFEILQSNESLQPDIHSLNLAWNKLEVTLTQTEIDLQHYEKLERDLDSIERDITSIEIKSKPFDKHYINEIQIKLEQMINHFHTLSLPDEQTRMVLERINQLNFRIDVHLISSPIVRNSSPLHQVRFSNRKWIVD
;
A
#
# COMPACT_ATOMS: atom_id res chain seq x y z
N ARG A 1 3.33 -15.94 46.96
CA ARG A 1 3.60 -16.56 45.64
C ARG A 1 3.11 -15.67 44.48
N THR A 2 1.81 -15.53 44.23
CA THR A 2 1.25 -14.80 43.07
C THR A 2 1.75 -13.35 42.92
N ARG A 3 1.86 -12.60 44.03
CA ARG A 3 2.38 -11.23 44.02
C ARG A 3 3.86 -11.13 43.60
N LEU A 4 4.69 -12.07 44.04
CA LEU A 4 6.12 -12.08 43.69
C LEU A 4 6.33 -12.46 42.22
N LEU A 5 5.48 -13.35 41.68
CA LEU A 5 5.57 -13.75 40.28
C LEU A 5 5.17 -12.60 39.36
N LEU A 6 4.10 -11.87 39.71
CA LEU A 6 3.71 -10.65 39.00
C LEU A 6 4.81 -9.60 39.03
N TRP A 7 5.44 -9.40 40.20
CA TRP A 7 6.59 -8.51 40.33
C TRP A 7 7.77 -8.94 39.44
N ALA A 8 8.15 -10.22 39.47
CA ALA A 8 9.23 -10.73 38.63
C ALA A 8 8.92 -10.55 37.12
N ARG A 9 7.66 -10.81 36.71
CA ARG A 9 7.18 -10.56 35.34
C ARG A 9 7.33 -9.10 34.94
N GLN A 10 6.88 -8.16 35.79
CA GLN A 10 7.00 -6.73 35.52
C GLN A 10 8.46 -6.28 35.36
N HIS A 11 9.40 -6.86 36.11
CA HIS A 11 10.81 -6.54 35.99
C HIS A 11 11.49 -7.17 34.75
N CYS A 12 10.93 -8.26 34.20
CA CYS A 12 11.54 -9.00 33.09
C CYS A 12 10.86 -8.80 31.73
N GLN A 13 9.66 -8.20 31.66
CA GLN A 13 8.83 -8.14 30.45
C GLN A 13 9.50 -7.53 29.20
N ASP A 14 10.47 -6.62 29.38
CA ASP A 14 11.16 -5.90 28.30
C ASP A 14 12.49 -6.57 27.90
N TYR A 15 12.81 -7.73 28.48
CA TYR A 15 14.06 -8.44 28.24
C TYR A 15 13.83 -9.69 27.39
N PRO A 16 14.45 -9.77 26.19
CA PRO A 16 14.20 -10.87 25.27
C PRO A 16 14.70 -12.20 25.84
N GLY A 17 13.87 -13.24 25.78
CA GLY A 17 14.26 -14.59 26.20
C GLY A 17 14.30 -14.82 27.72
N VAL A 18 13.63 -13.96 28.50
CA VAL A 18 13.41 -14.15 29.94
C VAL A 18 11.90 -14.16 30.22
N SER A 19 11.30 -15.35 30.31
CA SER A 19 9.90 -15.54 30.74
C SER A 19 9.87 -15.99 32.20
N MET A 20 8.87 -15.51 32.94
CA MET A 20 8.71 -15.80 34.36
C MET A 20 7.40 -16.54 34.58
N ASP A 21 7.45 -17.86 34.70
CA ASP A 21 6.26 -18.71 34.84
C ASP A 21 6.21 -19.51 36.14
N ASP A 22 7.36 -19.67 36.79
CA ASP A 22 7.49 -20.41 38.04
C ASP A 22 8.57 -19.81 38.97
N PHE A 23 8.83 -20.52 40.08
CA PHE A 23 9.93 -20.26 41.01
C PHE A 23 10.95 -21.40 41.00
N THR A 24 11.10 -22.06 39.85
CA THR A 24 12.04 -23.18 39.64
C THR A 24 12.77 -22.98 38.32
N SER A 25 12.24 -23.53 37.21
CA SER A 25 12.93 -23.60 35.92
C SER A 25 13.19 -22.24 35.28
N SER A 26 12.30 -21.25 35.50
CA SER A 26 12.45 -19.88 34.98
C SER A 26 13.69 -19.16 35.54
N TRP A 27 14.20 -19.60 36.69
CA TRP A 27 15.32 -18.99 37.40
C TRP A 27 16.64 -19.75 37.20
N ARG A 28 16.56 -21.00 36.70
CA ARG A 28 17.70 -21.92 36.56
C ARG A 28 18.86 -21.34 35.76
N ASN A 29 18.57 -20.56 34.72
CA ASN A 29 19.60 -19.98 33.84
C ASN A 29 20.28 -18.72 34.40
N GLY A 30 19.88 -18.25 35.59
CA GLY A 30 20.43 -17.07 36.26
C GLY A 30 20.04 -15.72 35.64
N ARG A 31 19.42 -15.70 34.45
CA ARG A 31 19.11 -14.46 33.72
C ARG A 31 18.08 -13.61 34.42
N ALA A 32 17.05 -14.24 35.00
CA ALA A 32 15.99 -13.54 35.72
C ALA A 32 16.55 -12.70 36.90
N PHE A 33 17.49 -13.27 37.67
CA PHE A 33 18.14 -12.55 38.76
C PHE A 33 18.93 -11.33 38.25
N LEU A 34 19.75 -11.52 37.22
CA LEU A 34 20.57 -10.46 36.65
C LEU A 34 19.75 -9.37 35.96
N VAL A 35 18.64 -9.72 35.31
CA VAL A 35 17.71 -8.75 34.69
C VAL A 35 17.08 -7.85 35.75
N ILE A 36 16.62 -8.43 36.86
CA ILE A 36 16.05 -7.65 37.97
C ILE A 36 17.11 -6.68 38.52
N LEU A 37 18.33 -7.16 38.77
CA LEU A 37 19.43 -6.33 39.27
C LEU A 37 19.85 -5.25 38.25
N HIS A 38 19.91 -5.59 36.96
CA HIS A 38 20.24 -4.67 35.87
C HIS A 38 19.19 -3.57 35.71
N ARG A 39 17.90 -3.86 35.92
CA ARG A 39 16.84 -2.83 35.89
C ARG A 39 17.08 -1.73 36.93
N HIS A 40 17.68 -2.07 38.07
CA HIS A 40 18.03 -1.11 39.11
C HIS A 40 19.36 -0.42 38.89
N ASN A 41 20.33 -1.10 38.28
CA ASN A 41 21.68 -0.59 38.05
C ASN A 41 22.18 -0.94 36.63
N PRO A 42 21.63 -0.29 35.57
CA PRO A 42 21.94 -0.67 34.19
C PRO A 42 23.40 -0.48 33.81
N LYS A 43 24.10 0.45 34.48
CA LYS A 43 25.51 0.77 34.19
C LYS A 43 26.50 -0.27 34.70
N LEU A 44 26.08 -1.12 35.64
CA LEU A 44 26.98 -2.03 36.37
C LEU A 44 26.91 -3.48 35.90
N ILE A 45 25.87 -3.84 35.14
CA ILE A 45 25.66 -5.18 34.61
C ILE A 45 25.66 -5.09 33.08
N ASP A 46 26.58 -5.79 32.40
CA ASP A 46 26.53 -5.91 30.95
C ASP A 46 25.54 -7.01 30.55
N ILE A 47 24.33 -6.59 30.17
CA ILE A 47 23.26 -7.52 29.79
C ILE A 47 23.64 -8.38 28.57
N LYS A 48 24.52 -7.91 27.66
CA LYS A 48 24.96 -8.70 26.49
C LYS A 48 25.82 -9.88 26.92
N GLN A 49 26.62 -9.73 27.96
CA GLN A 49 27.41 -10.81 28.54
C GLN A 49 26.50 -11.86 29.18
N VAL A 50 25.47 -11.44 29.91
CA VAL A 50 24.50 -12.35 30.57
C VAL A 50 23.88 -13.36 29.61
N TYR A 51 23.55 -12.95 28.39
CA TYR A 51 22.97 -13.87 27.39
C TYR A 51 23.97 -14.89 26.82
N ARG A 52 25.28 -14.62 26.92
CA ARG A 52 26.35 -15.48 26.39
C ARG A 52 27.00 -16.39 27.44
N SER A 53 26.83 -16.06 28.71
CA SER A 53 27.39 -16.82 29.84
C SER A 53 26.60 -18.09 30.14
N SER A 54 27.25 -19.04 30.84
CA SER A 54 26.62 -20.26 31.32
C SER A 54 25.64 -19.97 32.48
N ASN A 55 24.76 -20.93 32.79
CA ASN A 55 23.82 -20.82 33.91
C ASN A 55 24.56 -20.56 35.23
N ARG A 56 25.60 -21.36 35.51
CA ARG A 56 26.41 -21.24 36.73
C ARG A 56 27.10 -19.88 36.85
N ASP A 57 27.70 -19.40 35.77
CA ASP A 57 28.38 -18.09 35.79
C ASP A 57 27.38 -16.96 36.05
N ASN A 58 26.20 -17.03 35.43
CA ASN A 58 25.14 -16.05 35.65
C ASN A 58 24.62 -16.06 37.10
N LEU A 59 24.38 -17.24 37.66
CA LEU A 59 23.90 -17.39 39.03
C LEU A 59 24.94 -16.90 40.05
N MET A 60 26.19 -17.30 39.89
CA MET A 60 27.29 -16.85 40.73
C MET A 60 27.42 -15.33 40.68
N TYR A 61 27.44 -14.76 39.47
CA TYR A 61 27.51 -13.31 39.30
C TYR A 61 26.32 -12.59 39.92
N ALA A 62 25.10 -13.13 39.78
CA ALA A 62 23.90 -12.55 40.36
C ALA A 62 23.99 -12.46 41.89
N PHE A 63 24.42 -13.55 42.52
CA PHE A 63 24.50 -13.64 43.97
C PHE A 63 25.65 -12.80 44.54
N ASP A 64 26.81 -12.78 43.88
CA ASP A 64 27.92 -11.89 44.20
C ASP A 64 27.53 -10.42 44.09
N PHE A 65 26.83 -10.06 43.02
CA PHE A 65 26.39 -8.70 42.77
C PHE A 65 25.35 -8.25 43.81
N ALA A 66 24.37 -9.11 44.10
CA ALA A 66 23.34 -8.85 45.09
C ALA A 66 23.91 -8.67 46.51
N GLU A 67 24.88 -9.51 46.89
CA GLU A 67 25.57 -9.38 48.18
C GLU A 67 26.36 -8.07 48.25
N LYS A 68 27.15 -7.77 47.22
CA LYS A 68 28.02 -6.60 47.20
C LYS A 68 27.27 -5.27 47.15
N HIS A 69 26.21 -5.19 46.35
CA HIS A 69 25.51 -3.92 46.06
C HIS A 69 24.21 -3.73 46.85
N TYR A 70 23.59 -4.81 47.33
CA TYR A 70 22.31 -4.77 48.04
C TYR A 70 22.37 -5.42 49.43
N GLY A 71 23.51 -5.99 49.84
CA GLY A 71 23.68 -6.62 51.15
C GLY A 71 22.85 -7.91 51.31
N ILE A 72 22.43 -8.53 50.21
CA ILE A 72 21.65 -9.77 50.25
C ILE A 72 22.61 -10.94 50.41
N THR A 73 22.56 -11.61 51.56
CA THR A 73 23.36 -12.81 51.83
C THR A 73 23.06 -13.90 50.80
N LYS A 74 24.10 -14.63 50.38
CA LYS A 74 23.96 -15.80 49.52
C LYS A 74 23.32 -16.96 50.28
N LEU A 75 22.00 -17.08 50.16
CA LEU A 75 21.22 -18.11 50.86
C LEU A 75 21.15 -19.45 50.10
N ILE A 76 21.59 -19.46 48.85
CA ILE A 76 21.51 -20.61 47.94
C ILE A 76 22.81 -20.68 47.16
N ASP A 77 23.32 -21.89 46.95
CA ASP A 77 24.46 -22.11 46.08
C ASP A 77 24.03 -22.15 44.60
N PRO A 78 24.84 -21.61 43.67
CA PRO A 78 24.53 -21.66 42.23
C PRO A 78 24.25 -23.07 41.70
N GLU A 79 24.88 -24.10 42.28
CA GLU A 79 24.71 -25.49 41.85
C GLU A 79 23.33 -26.07 42.20
N ASP A 80 22.75 -25.63 43.32
CA ASP A 80 21.40 -26.05 43.74
C ASP A 80 20.31 -25.46 42.85
N VAL A 81 20.58 -24.29 42.25
CA VAL A 81 19.66 -23.62 41.32
C VAL A 81 19.85 -24.13 39.89
N ASP A 82 21.07 -24.46 39.46
CA ASP A 82 21.36 -25.09 38.16
C ASP A 82 21.12 -26.62 38.16
N SER A 83 20.21 -27.09 39.02
CA SER A 83 19.75 -28.48 39.09
C SER A 83 18.56 -28.73 38.16
N ASP A 84 18.30 -29.99 37.81
CA ASP A 84 17.10 -30.37 37.05
C ASP A 84 15.81 -30.21 37.87
N GLU A 85 15.93 -30.28 39.19
CA GLU A 85 14.84 -30.01 40.15
C GLU A 85 15.28 -28.98 41.20
N PRO A 86 15.28 -27.67 40.86
CA PRO A 86 15.62 -26.62 41.81
C PRO A 86 14.61 -26.53 42.96
N ASP A 87 15.07 -26.33 44.20
CA ASP A 87 14.16 -26.17 45.34
C ASP A 87 13.40 -24.84 45.26
N GLU A 88 12.09 -24.93 45.02
CA GLU A 88 11.22 -23.76 44.91
C GLU A 88 11.24 -22.90 46.18
N LYS A 89 11.37 -23.52 47.37
CA LYS A 89 11.28 -22.79 48.64
C LYS A 89 12.50 -21.92 48.88
N SER A 90 13.70 -22.44 48.59
CA SER A 90 14.95 -21.68 48.68
C SER A 90 14.92 -20.51 47.69
N ILE A 91 14.57 -20.76 46.41
CA ILE A 91 14.46 -19.73 45.37
C ILE A 91 13.44 -18.66 45.76
N LEU A 92 12.26 -19.05 46.23
CA LEU A 92 11.22 -18.12 46.70
C LEU A 92 11.72 -17.28 47.88
N LEU A 93 12.46 -17.86 48.82
CA LEU A 93 13.05 -17.15 49.95
C LEU A 93 14.05 -16.10 49.47
N TYR A 94 14.96 -16.46 48.56
CA TYR A 94 15.94 -15.53 48.01
C TYR A 94 15.30 -14.39 47.22
N ILE A 95 14.32 -14.71 46.37
CA ILE A 95 13.52 -13.70 45.66
C ILE A 95 12.75 -12.80 46.63
N SER A 96 12.32 -13.30 47.78
CA SER A 96 11.67 -12.46 48.80
C SER A 96 12.64 -11.43 49.41
N HIS A 97 13.95 -11.73 49.47
CA HIS A 97 14.96 -10.77 49.88
C HIS A 97 15.23 -9.75 48.77
N LEU A 98 15.36 -10.22 47.52
CA LEU A 98 15.46 -9.34 46.35
C LEU A 98 14.28 -8.38 46.26
N TYR A 99 13.05 -8.87 46.42
CA TYR A 99 11.84 -8.04 46.40
C TYR A 99 11.86 -6.92 47.45
N LYS A 100 12.44 -7.16 48.62
CA LYS A 100 12.58 -6.13 49.67
C LYS A 100 13.67 -5.11 49.35
N ALA A 101 14.77 -5.56 48.75
CA ALA A 101 15.92 -4.72 48.40
C ALA A 101 15.72 -3.93 47.09
N CYS A 102 14.87 -4.44 46.20
CA CYS A 102 14.61 -3.95 44.85
C CYS A 102 13.14 -3.50 44.75
N PRO A 103 12.78 -2.28 45.23
CA PRO A 103 11.42 -1.76 45.09
C PRO A 103 11.07 -1.56 43.60
N ILE A 104 9.78 -1.52 43.26
CA ILE A 104 9.38 -1.16 41.89
C ILE A 104 9.84 0.28 41.63
N VAL A 105 10.89 0.43 40.82
CA VAL A 105 11.39 1.72 40.36
C VAL A 105 10.67 2.09 39.06
N PRO A 106 10.39 3.39 38.82
CA PRO A 106 10.06 3.88 37.48
C PRO A 106 11.12 3.39 36.49
N ILE A 107 10.73 3.15 35.24
CA ILE A 107 11.66 2.69 34.20
C ILE A 107 12.84 3.67 34.19
N HIS A 108 14.05 3.13 34.40
CA HIS A 108 15.24 3.97 34.46
C HIS A 108 15.43 4.65 33.10
N PRO A 109 15.81 5.94 33.02
CA PRO A 109 15.92 6.68 31.75
C PRO A 109 16.77 5.97 30.69
N TYR A 110 17.81 5.25 31.12
CA TYR A 110 18.63 4.39 30.26
C TYR A 110 17.82 3.31 29.50
N HIS A 111 16.83 2.67 30.14
CA HIS A 111 15.98 1.67 29.51
C HIS A 111 14.93 2.31 28.59
N GLU A 112 14.40 3.49 28.96
CA GLU A 112 13.52 4.26 28.07
C GLU A 112 14.26 4.66 26.79
N GLU A 113 15.49 5.16 26.92
CA GLU A 113 16.33 5.54 25.79
C GLU A 113 16.74 4.33 24.93
N HIS A 114 17.13 3.22 25.56
CA HIS A 114 17.46 1.99 24.81
C HIS A 114 16.26 1.40 24.08
N ASN A 115 15.09 1.34 24.72
CA ASN A 115 13.85 0.85 24.10
C ASN A 115 13.39 1.77 22.97
N LYS A 116 13.53 3.09 23.16
CA LYS A 116 13.28 4.08 22.11
C LYS A 116 14.18 3.82 20.89
N ILE A 117 15.50 3.74 21.09
CA ILE A 117 16.46 3.50 20.00
C ILE A 117 16.16 2.18 19.27
N HIS A 118 15.87 1.11 20.02
CA HIS A 118 15.53 -0.17 19.42
C HIS A 118 14.26 -0.07 18.57
N ARG A 119 13.21 0.57 19.10
CA ARG A 119 11.94 0.77 18.40
C ARG A 119 12.10 1.63 17.15
N GLU A 120 12.87 2.70 17.22
CA GLU A 120 13.20 3.56 16.07
C GLU A 120 13.92 2.76 14.97
N GLY A 121 14.86 1.88 15.35
CA GLY A 121 15.55 1.00 14.41
C GLY A 121 14.62 0.02 13.69
N GLU A 122 13.70 -0.61 14.42
CA GLU A 122 12.68 -1.49 13.84
C GLU A 122 11.76 -0.74 12.86
N LEU A 123 11.25 0.42 13.29
CA LEU A 123 10.38 1.25 12.48
C LEU A 123 11.08 1.76 11.22
N LEU A 124 12.34 2.15 11.31
CA LEU A 124 13.12 2.61 10.16
C LEU A 124 13.34 1.47 9.16
N TYR A 125 13.65 0.27 9.65
CA TYR A 125 13.80 -0.91 8.80
C TYR A 125 12.48 -1.28 8.10
N GLU A 126 11.37 -1.28 8.82
CA GLU A 126 10.04 -1.53 8.25
C GLU A 126 9.70 -0.46 7.21
N TYR A 127 9.88 0.83 7.55
CA TYR A 127 9.61 1.94 6.65
C TYR A 127 10.42 1.84 5.36
N THR A 128 11.74 1.66 5.46
CA THR A 128 12.63 1.62 4.29
C THR A 128 12.29 0.46 3.36
N THR A 129 11.94 -0.70 3.92
CA THR A 129 11.51 -1.87 3.14
C THR A 129 10.19 -1.61 2.42
N LEU A 130 9.17 -1.14 3.15
CA LEU A 130 7.83 -0.88 2.60
C LEU A 130 7.83 0.27 1.59
N SER A 131 8.51 1.37 1.90
CA SER A 131 8.58 2.55 1.01
C SER A 131 9.26 2.23 -0.31
N THR A 132 10.30 1.38 -0.30
CA THR A 132 10.96 0.92 -1.52
C THR A 132 10.01 0.13 -2.41
N ASP A 133 9.27 -0.84 -1.87
CA ASP A 133 8.29 -1.63 -2.62
C ASP A 133 7.16 -0.74 -3.17
N VAL A 134 6.57 0.12 -2.33
CA VAL A 134 5.50 1.04 -2.74
C VAL A 134 5.99 2.00 -3.82
N MET A 135 7.16 2.63 -3.66
CA MET A 135 7.71 3.55 -4.66
C MET A 135 8.04 2.87 -5.98
N GLN A 136 8.59 1.65 -5.92
CA GLN A 136 8.85 0.86 -7.13
C GLN A 136 7.55 0.55 -7.86
N TRP A 137 6.52 0.13 -7.14
CA TRP A 137 5.21 -0.15 -7.72
C TRP A 137 4.57 1.11 -8.32
N ILE A 138 4.59 2.25 -7.62
CA ILE A 138 4.07 3.53 -8.14
C ILE A 138 4.77 3.87 -9.47
N ARG A 139 6.10 3.79 -9.53
CA ARG A 139 6.85 4.09 -10.77
C ARG A 139 6.43 3.17 -11.91
N GLN A 140 6.36 1.87 -11.66
CA GLN A 140 5.93 0.88 -12.66
C GLN A 140 4.51 1.15 -13.17
N LYS A 141 3.57 1.50 -12.28
CA LYS A 141 2.19 1.79 -12.67
C LYS A 141 2.04 3.13 -13.36
N MET A 142 2.78 4.15 -12.95
CA MET A 142 2.85 5.42 -13.67
C MET A 142 3.36 5.20 -15.10
N ASP A 143 4.39 4.37 -15.30
CA ASP A 143 4.90 4.04 -16.63
C ASP A 143 3.90 3.23 -17.47
N TYR A 144 3.09 2.38 -16.83
CA TYR A 144 1.98 1.66 -17.49
C TYR A 144 0.86 2.62 -17.91
N LEU A 145 0.42 3.51 -17.01
CA LEU A 145 -0.65 4.47 -17.28
C LEU A 145 -0.22 5.49 -18.34
N ASN A 146 1.03 5.93 -18.33
CA ASN A 146 1.56 6.82 -19.37
C ASN A 146 1.65 6.15 -20.76
N ARG A 147 1.70 4.82 -20.83
CA ARG A 147 1.61 4.09 -22.12
C ARG A 147 0.22 4.10 -22.74
N LYS A 148 -0.82 4.48 -21.97
CA LYS A 148 -2.17 4.75 -22.49
C LYS A 148 -2.17 5.72 -23.68
N ILE A 149 -1.11 6.52 -23.81
CA ILE A 149 -0.92 7.51 -24.84
C ILE A 149 -0.73 6.90 -26.27
N LYS A 150 -0.72 5.57 -26.45
CA LYS A 150 -0.25 4.93 -27.69
C LYS A 150 -1.10 3.77 -28.25
N PHE A 151 -2.40 3.66 -27.94
CA PHE A 151 -3.19 2.56 -28.53
C PHE A 151 -3.46 2.81 -30.01
N GLN A 152 -3.17 1.81 -30.85
CA GLN A 152 -3.35 1.84 -32.30
C GLN A 152 -4.49 0.92 -32.79
N THR A 153 -5.05 0.10 -31.90
CA THR A 153 -6.14 -0.83 -32.24
C THR A 153 -7.13 -0.95 -31.07
N PHE A 154 -8.37 -1.32 -31.40
CA PHE A 154 -9.40 -1.61 -30.40
C PHE A 154 -9.02 -2.79 -29.48
N GLU A 155 -8.36 -3.82 -30.02
CA GLU A 155 -7.87 -4.96 -29.25
C GLU A 155 -6.84 -4.53 -28.17
N GLN A 156 -5.95 -3.59 -28.51
CA GLN A 156 -5.00 -3.02 -27.55
C GLN A 156 -5.71 -2.23 -26.44
N PHE A 157 -6.78 -1.51 -26.78
CA PHE A 157 -7.61 -0.80 -25.81
C PHE A 157 -8.32 -1.78 -24.85
N GLN A 158 -9.00 -2.80 -25.38
CA GLN A 158 -9.69 -3.81 -24.55
C GLN A 158 -8.72 -4.52 -23.62
N THR A 159 -7.56 -4.92 -24.15
CA THR A 159 -6.49 -5.55 -23.36
C THR A 159 -6.02 -4.62 -22.24
N PHE A 160 -5.87 -3.32 -22.51
CA PHE A 160 -5.49 -2.35 -21.49
C PHE A 160 -6.57 -2.16 -20.43
N GLU A 161 -7.84 -2.07 -20.84
CA GLU A 161 -8.99 -1.93 -19.94
C GLU A 161 -9.10 -3.12 -18.99
N GLU A 162 -9.04 -4.35 -19.51
CA GLU A 162 -9.06 -5.57 -18.69
C GLU A 162 -7.92 -5.58 -17.68
N ASN A 163 -6.71 -5.25 -18.11
CA ASN A 163 -5.54 -5.17 -17.24
C ASN A 163 -5.65 -4.05 -16.20
N PHE A 164 -6.23 -2.91 -16.57
CA PHE A 164 -6.49 -1.80 -15.67
C PHE A 164 -7.49 -2.20 -14.58
N GLN A 165 -8.62 -2.83 -14.95
CA GLN A 165 -9.62 -3.32 -14.00
C GLN A 165 -9.04 -4.39 -13.07
N LYS A 166 -8.28 -5.34 -13.63
CA LYS A 166 -7.57 -6.34 -12.84
C LYS A 166 -6.64 -5.70 -11.82
N MET A 167 -5.77 -4.79 -12.25
CA MET A 167 -4.84 -4.07 -11.36
C MET A 167 -5.58 -3.29 -10.26
N LYS A 168 -6.68 -2.62 -10.60
CA LYS A 168 -7.53 -1.87 -9.65
C LYS A 168 -8.15 -2.77 -8.57
N HIS A 169 -8.56 -3.99 -8.91
CA HIS A 169 -9.20 -4.90 -7.97
C HIS A 169 -8.23 -5.81 -7.22
N THR A 170 -7.07 -6.14 -7.79
CA THR A 170 -6.12 -7.09 -7.18
C THR A 170 -4.92 -6.42 -6.51
N GLU A 171 -4.31 -5.42 -7.15
CA GLU A 171 -3.06 -4.84 -6.68
C GLU A 171 -3.28 -3.57 -5.85
N LEU A 172 -4.07 -2.63 -6.36
CA LEU A 172 -4.27 -1.31 -5.72
C LEU A 172 -4.71 -1.41 -4.23
N PRO A 173 -5.63 -2.31 -3.82
CA PRO A 173 -6.03 -2.43 -2.42
C PRO A 173 -4.89 -2.88 -1.50
N LYS A 174 -3.98 -3.73 -1.99
CA LYS A 174 -2.78 -4.14 -1.26
C LYS A 174 -1.89 -2.93 -1.01
N TYR A 175 -1.62 -2.14 -2.04
CA TYR A 175 -0.72 -0.99 -1.94
C TYR A 175 -1.31 0.17 -1.13
N HIS A 176 -2.65 0.36 -1.11
CA HIS A 176 -3.29 1.26 -0.16
C HIS A 176 -2.96 0.88 1.28
N ARG A 177 -3.08 -0.40 1.66
CA ARG A 177 -2.78 -0.86 3.02
C ARG A 177 -1.31 -0.58 3.40
N LEU A 178 -0.38 -0.83 2.48
CA LEU A 178 1.04 -0.55 2.70
C LEU A 178 1.30 0.94 2.86
N PHE A 179 0.67 1.79 2.04
CA PHE A 179 0.79 3.24 2.12
C PHE A 179 0.25 3.80 3.45
N TYR A 180 -0.91 3.31 3.91
CA TYR A 180 -1.44 3.69 5.22
C TYR A 180 -0.58 3.18 6.38
N ARG A 181 0.05 2.01 6.25
CA ARG A 181 1.05 1.54 7.23
C ARG A 181 2.26 2.48 7.28
N LEU A 182 2.77 2.94 6.14
CA LEU A 182 3.86 3.92 6.07
C LEU A 182 3.49 5.24 6.76
N LYS A 183 2.26 5.73 6.57
CA LYS A 183 1.75 6.90 7.32
C LYS A 183 1.64 6.67 8.82
N SER A 184 1.23 5.46 9.23
CA SER A 184 1.21 5.09 10.65
C SER A 184 2.61 5.09 11.25
N ILE A 185 3.60 4.57 10.53
CA ILE A 185 5.00 4.55 10.99
C ILE A 185 5.54 5.98 11.13
N ASP A 186 5.26 6.84 10.17
CA ASP A 186 5.62 8.26 10.21
C ASP A 186 5.06 8.96 11.46
N ALA A 187 3.77 8.75 11.77
CA ALA A 187 3.17 9.25 13.00
C ALA A 187 3.80 8.63 14.28
N GLU A 188 4.21 7.36 14.26
CA GLU A 188 4.93 6.74 15.38
C GLU A 188 6.30 7.42 15.62
N PHE A 189 7.00 7.84 14.57
CA PHE A 189 8.26 8.62 14.69
C PHE A 189 8.03 10.01 15.30
N GLU A 190 6.92 10.68 14.96
CA GLU A 190 6.55 11.96 15.59
C GLU A 190 6.28 11.80 17.09
N ILE A 191 5.56 10.74 17.48
CA ILE A 191 5.25 10.44 18.89
C ILE A 191 6.52 10.14 19.69
N LEU A 192 7.47 9.41 19.09
CA LEU A 192 8.74 9.08 19.73
C LEU A 192 9.67 10.29 19.88
N GLN A 193 9.35 11.44 19.28
CA GLN A 193 10.22 12.62 19.25
C GLN A 193 11.62 12.25 18.75
N SER A 194 11.66 11.51 17.64
CA SER A 194 12.91 11.10 17.00
C SER A 194 13.62 12.29 16.38
N ASN A 195 14.96 12.20 16.25
CA ASN A 195 15.74 13.23 15.59
C ASN A 195 15.29 13.39 14.12
N GLU A 196 15.21 14.64 13.62
CA GLU A 196 14.80 14.95 12.24
C GLU A 196 15.61 14.18 11.18
N SER A 197 16.90 13.91 11.45
CA SER A 197 17.77 13.17 10.53
C SER A 197 17.39 11.70 10.34
N LEU A 198 16.64 11.11 11.27
CA LEU A 198 16.16 9.73 11.22
C LEU A 198 14.71 9.64 10.73
N GLN A 199 14.04 10.78 10.54
CA GLN A 199 12.65 10.77 10.11
C GLN A 199 12.52 10.33 8.64
N PRO A 200 11.55 9.46 8.35
CA PRO A 200 11.27 9.04 6.98
C PRO A 200 10.80 10.20 6.09
N ASP A 201 11.20 10.20 4.81
CA ASP A 201 10.67 11.16 3.83
C ASP A 201 9.28 10.74 3.32
N ILE A 202 8.27 10.94 4.17
CA ILE A 202 6.87 10.69 3.83
C ILE A 202 6.35 11.67 2.76
N HIS A 203 6.98 12.85 2.63
CA HIS A 203 6.50 13.90 1.74
C HIS A 203 6.61 13.47 0.27
N SER A 204 7.79 12.99 -0.15
CA SER A 204 7.99 12.49 -1.51
C SER A 204 7.06 11.32 -1.85
N LEU A 205 6.81 10.43 -0.87
CA LEU A 205 5.88 9.33 -1.03
C LEU A 205 4.44 9.82 -1.22
N ASN A 206 3.97 10.77 -0.41
CA ASN A 206 2.64 11.37 -0.54
C ASN A 206 2.46 12.04 -1.90
N LEU A 207 3.46 12.79 -2.37
CA LEU A 207 3.40 13.44 -3.68
C LEU A 207 3.28 12.42 -4.81
N ALA A 208 4.07 11.36 -4.77
CA ALA A 208 4.03 10.28 -5.76
C ALA A 208 2.69 9.52 -5.74
N TRP A 209 2.16 9.24 -4.54
CA TRP A 209 0.88 8.58 -4.34
C TRP A 209 -0.28 9.42 -4.88
N ASN A 210 -0.35 10.70 -4.51
CA ASN A 210 -1.39 11.61 -4.98
C ASN A 210 -1.38 11.76 -6.50
N LYS A 211 -0.18 11.83 -7.11
CA LYS A 211 -0.04 11.89 -8.57
C LYS A 211 -0.61 10.62 -9.24
N LEU A 212 -0.34 9.46 -8.66
CA LEU A 212 -0.91 8.19 -9.13
C LEU A 212 -2.43 8.19 -9.01
N GLU A 213 -3.01 8.58 -7.88
CA GLU A 213 -4.46 8.61 -7.68
C GLU A 213 -5.18 9.52 -8.69
N VAL A 214 -4.64 10.71 -8.94
CA VAL A 214 -5.16 11.62 -9.97
C VAL A 214 -5.10 10.98 -11.36
N THR A 215 -3.98 10.33 -11.69
CA THR A 215 -3.80 9.68 -13.00
C THR A 215 -4.71 8.47 -13.17
N LEU A 216 -4.92 7.67 -12.11
CA LEU A 216 -5.86 6.54 -12.09
C LEU A 216 -7.30 7.03 -12.31
N THR A 217 -7.70 8.09 -11.60
CA THR A 217 -9.03 8.67 -11.72
C THR A 217 -9.28 9.20 -13.12
N GLN A 218 -8.32 9.97 -13.66
CA GLN A 218 -8.42 10.47 -15.03
C GLN A 218 -8.48 9.31 -16.03
N THR A 219 -7.65 8.28 -15.84
CA THR A 219 -7.62 7.11 -16.72
C THR A 219 -8.97 6.41 -16.76
N GLU A 220 -9.61 6.23 -15.60
CA GLU A 220 -10.93 5.62 -15.49
C GLU A 220 -12.00 6.44 -16.21
N ILE A 221 -11.96 7.78 -16.06
CA ILE A 221 -12.88 8.67 -16.76
C ILE A 221 -12.73 8.54 -18.28
N ASP A 222 -11.50 8.58 -18.83
CA ASP A 222 -11.37 8.47 -20.29
C ASP A 222 -11.73 7.07 -20.81
N LEU A 223 -11.49 6.01 -20.02
CA LEU A 223 -11.94 4.66 -20.38
C LEU A 223 -13.47 4.60 -20.50
N GLN A 224 -14.19 5.15 -19.52
CA GLN A 224 -15.66 5.22 -19.53
C GLN A 224 -16.20 6.04 -20.72
N HIS A 225 -15.55 7.17 -21.03
CA HIS A 225 -15.92 7.97 -22.19
C HIS A 225 -15.69 7.24 -23.51
N TYR A 226 -14.57 6.53 -23.63
CA TYR A 226 -14.27 5.74 -24.82
C TYR A 226 -15.25 4.57 -25.00
N GLU A 227 -15.56 3.84 -23.93
CA GLU A 227 -16.55 2.74 -23.96
C GLU A 227 -17.95 3.25 -24.39
N LYS A 228 -18.35 4.45 -23.95
CA LYS A 228 -19.60 5.06 -24.38
C LYS A 228 -19.57 5.41 -25.87
N LEU A 229 -18.49 6.02 -26.33
CA LEU A 229 -18.31 6.39 -27.73
C LEU A 229 -18.37 5.17 -28.66
N GLU A 230 -17.69 4.08 -28.31
CA GLU A 230 -17.73 2.84 -29.10
C GLU A 230 -19.14 2.25 -29.18
N ARG A 231 -19.89 2.24 -28.06
CA ARG A 231 -21.30 1.82 -28.07
C ARG A 231 -22.16 2.66 -29.00
N ASP A 232 -21.94 3.98 -29.03
CA ASP A 232 -22.65 4.89 -29.91
C ASP A 232 -22.27 4.68 -31.39
N LEU A 233 -20.98 4.43 -31.69
CA LEU A 233 -20.50 4.11 -33.04
C LEU A 233 -21.09 2.80 -33.56
N ASP A 234 -21.09 1.75 -32.75
CA ASP A 234 -21.68 0.45 -33.10
C ASP A 234 -23.20 0.54 -33.30
N SER A 235 -23.87 1.44 -32.56
CA SER A 235 -25.30 1.73 -32.75
C SER A 235 -25.55 2.38 -34.12
N ILE A 236 -24.77 3.41 -34.45
CA ILE A 236 -24.87 4.11 -35.74
C ILE A 236 -24.52 3.17 -36.90
N GLU A 237 -23.47 2.36 -36.77
CA GLU A 237 -23.08 1.40 -37.79
C GLU A 237 -24.16 0.36 -38.07
N ARG A 238 -24.85 -0.14 -37.04
CA ARG A 238 -26.02 -1.02 -37.20
C ARG A 238 -27.18 -0.31 -37.90
N ASP A 239 -27.44 0.94 -37.57
CA ASP A 239 -28.50 1.73 -38.20
C ASP A 239 -28.21 2.00 -39.68
N ILE A 240 -26.98 2.39 -40.02
CA ILE A 240 -26.54 2.55 -41.41
C ILE A 240 -26.72 1.22 -42.15
N THR A 241 -26.15 0.13 -41.65
CA THR A 241 -26.22 -1.21 -42.26
C THR A 241 -27.68 -1.64 -42.50
N SER A 242 -28.59 -1.33 -41.56
CA SER A 242 -30.02 -1.61 -41.71
C SER A 242 -30.67 -0.83 -42.87
N ILE A 243 -30.23 0.42 -43.11
CA ILE A 243 -30.64 1.25 -44.25
C ILE A 243 -30.05 0.67 -45.55
N GLU A 244 -28.78 0.24 -45.56
CA GLU A 244 -28.12 -0.30 -46.75
C GLU A 244 -28.81 -1.58 -47.26
N ILE A 245 -29.21 -2.43 -46.32
CA ILE A 245 -29.94 -3.70 -46.58
C ILE A 245 -31.43 -3.44 -46.91
N LYS A 246 -31.87 -2.17 -46.96
CA LYS A 246 -33.26 -1.75 -47.20
C LYS A 246 -34.28 -2.34 -46.21
N SER A 247 -33.82 -2.74 -45.03
CA SER A 247 -34.68 -3.27 -43.95
C SER A 247 -35.53 -2.17 -43.29
N LYS A 248 -35.04 -0.93 -43.34
CA LYS A 248 -35.76 0.28 -42.91
C LYS A 248 -36.13 1.14 -44.14
N PRO A 249 -37.33 1.75 -44.18
CA PRO A 249 -37.71 2.68 -45.26
C PRO A 249 -36.80 3.92 -45.26
N PHE A 250 -36.51 4.44 -46.46
CA PHE A 250 -35.72 5.67 -46.60
C PHE A 250 -36.49 6.86 -46.00
N ASP A 251 -36.03 7.34 -44.84
CA ASP A 251 -36.55 8.53 -44.17
C ASP A 251 -35.44 9.57 -44.05
N LYS A 252 -35.62 10.70 -44.75
CA LYS A 252 -34.67 11.81 -44.74
C LYS A 252 -34.51 12.42 -43.34
N HIS A 253 -35.56 12.41 -42.51
CA HIS A 253 -35.48 12.88 -41.12
C HIS A 253 -34.56 11.98 -40.30
N TYR A 254 -34.74 10.67 -40.43
CA TYR A 254 -33.93 9.68 -39.72
C TYR A 254 -32.44 9.73 -40.14
N ILE A 255 -32.14 9.91 -41.43
CA ILE A 255 -30.76 10.09 -41.89
C ILE A 255 -30.14 11.38 -41.33
N ASN A 256 -30.92 12.46 -41.25
CA ASN A 256 -30.47 13.72 -40.67
C ASN A 256 -30.19 13.58 -39.16
N GLU A 257 -30.97 12.78 -38.43
CA GLU A 257 -30.68 12.45 -37.02
C GLU A 257 -29.37 11.68 -36.85
N ILE A 258 -29.07 10.72 -37.74
CA ILE A 258 -27.79 10.00 -37.69
C ILE A 258 -26.61 10.96 -37.93
N GLN A 259 -26.74 11.90 -38.87
CA GLN A 259 -25.72 12.92 -39.12
C GLN A 259 -25.51 13.85 -37.91
N ILE A 260 -26.60 14.32 -37.28
CA ILE A 260 -26.52 15.14 -36.06
C ILE A 260 -25.81 14.36 -34.95
N LYS A 261 -26.09 13.06 -34.78
CA LYS A 261 -25.42 12.22 -33.79
C LYS A 261 -23.92 12.09 -34.08
N LEU A 262 -23.53 11.87 -35.34
CA LEU A 262 -22.12 11.81 -35.73
C LEU A 262 -21.40 13.15 -35.45
N GLU A 263 -22.01 14.29 -35.76
CA GLU A 263 -21.45 15.61 -35.44
C GLU A 263 -21.33 15.86 -33.92
N GLN A 264 -22.34 15.46 -33.14
CA GLN A 264 -22.29 15.54 -31.68
C GLN A 264 -21.19 14.67 -31.09
N MET A 265 -20.96 13.48 -31.67
CA MET A 265 -19.87 12.60 -31.25
C MET A 265 -18.51 13.19 -31.55
N ILE A 266 -18.31 13.81 -32.72
CA ILE A 266 -17.06 14.53 -33.05
C ILE A 266 -16.80 15.63 -32.01
N ASN A 267 -17.81 16.46 -31.72
CA ASN A 267 -17.69 17.53 -30.75
C ASN A 267 -17.39 17.02 -29.34
N HIS A 268 -18.06 15.95 -28.89
CA HIS A 268 -17.78 15.33 -27.59
C HIS A 268 -16.39 14.71 -27.56
N PHE A 269 -15.97 14.07 -28.64
CA PHE A 269 -14.66 13.44 -28.75
C PHE A 269 -13.52 14.44 -28.62
N HIS A 270 -13.64 15.63 -29.24
CA HIS A 270 -12.65 16.70 -29.10
C HIS A 270 -12.52 17.26 -27.67
N THR A 271 -13.50 17.02 -26.79
CA THR A 271 -13.41 17.39 -25.37
C THR A 271 -12.67 16.36 -24.50
N LEU A 272 -12.38 15.18 -25.06
CA LEU A 272 -11.66 14.11 -24.35
C LEU A 272 -10.15 14.37 -24.43
N SER A 273 -9.44 14.14 -23.32
CA SER A 273 -7.97 14.21 -23.27
C SER A 273 -7.37 12.90 -23.79
N LEU A 274 -7.71 12.54 -25.04
CA LEU A 274 -7.20 11.35 -25.70
C LEU A 274 -6.00 11.68 -26.60
N PRO A 275 -5.11 10.71 -26.86
CA PRO A 275 -3.98 10.90 -27.76
C PRO A 275 -4.43 11.14 -29.20
N ASP A 276 -3.68 11.95 -29.95
CA ASP A 276 -3.97 12.31 -31.35
C ASP A 276 -4.22 11.10 -32.26
N GLU A 277 -3.56 9.97 -32.01
CA GLU A 277 -3.71 8.76 -32.81
C GLU A 277 -5.06 8.07 -32.58
N GLN A 278 -5.57 8.05 -31.35
CA GLN A 278 -6.93 7.56 -31.06
C GLN A 278 -7.98 8.50 -31.64
N THR A 279 -7.74 9.81 -31.54
CA THR A 279 -8.55 10.83 -32.21
C THR A 279 -8.64 10.57 -33.70
N ARG A 280 -7.52 10.26 -34.34
CA ARG A 280 -7.48 9.97 -35.77
C ARG A 280 -8.29 8.72 -36.13
N MET A 281 -8.17 7.63 -35.37
CA MET A 281 -8.89 6.39 -35.64
C MET A 281 -10.41 6.56 -35.55
N VAL A 282 -10.88 7.22 -34.49
CA VAL A 282 -12.32 7.47 -34.30
C VAL A 282 -12.84 8.38 -35.41
N LEU A 283 -12.11 9.46 -35.72
CA LEU A 283 -12.48 10.36 -36.81
C LEU A 283 -12.50 9.64 -38.16
N GLU A 284 -11.57 8.73 -38.41
CA GLU A 284 -11.53 7.92 -39.62
C GLU A 284 -12.76 6.99 -39.71
N ARG A 285 -13.15 6.33 -38.62
CA ARG A 285 -14.37 5.50 -38.56
C ARG A 285 -15.63 6.35 -38.77
N ILE A 286 -15.72 7.52 -38.13
CA ILE A 286 -16.81 8.47 -38.33
C ILE A 286 -16.89 8.93 -39.79
N ASN A 287 -15.74 9.25 -40.41
CA ASN A 287 -15.67 9.65 -41.81
C ASN A 287 -16.10 8.51 -42.75
N GLN A 288 -15.75 7.26 -42.47
CA GLN A 288 -16.22 6.10 -43.22
C GLN A 288 -17.74 5.93 -43.11
N LEU A 289 -18.31 6.10 -41.92
CA LEU A 289 -19.77 6.04 -41.70
C LEU A 289 -20.49 7.19 -42.41
N ASN A 290 -19.95 8.41 -42.36
CA ASN A 290 -20.45 9.56 -43.13
C ASN A 290 -20.44 9.28 -44.64
N PHE A 291 -19.36 8.70 -45.16
CA PHE A 291 -19.25 8.30 -46.56
C PHE A 291 -20.30 7.30 -46.98
N ARG A 292 -20.54 6.27 -46.17
CA ARG A 292 -21.59 5.28 -46.41
C ARG A 292 -22.97 5.93 -46.47
N ILE A 293 -23.28 6.82 -45.53
CA ILE A 293 -24.55 7.57 -45.51
C ILE A 293 -24.71 8.45 -46.74
N ASP A 294 -23.67 9.19 -47.13
CA ASP A 294 -23.73 10.11 -48.26
C ASP A 294 -23.91 9.36 -49.59
N VAL A 295 -23.25 8.21 -49.77
CA VAL A 295 -23.48 7.31 -50.92
C VAL A 295 -24.95 6.88 -50.97
N HIS A 296 -25.56 6.54 -49.83
CA HIS A 296 -26.98 6.19 -49.75
C HIS A 296 -27.93 7.37 -50.03
N LEU A 297 -27.58 8.58 -49.59
CA LEU A 297 -28.33 9.79 -49.88
C LEU A 297 -28.33 10.11 -51.38
N ILE A 298 -27.16 10.06 -52.04
CA ILE A 298 -27.00 10.37 -53.47
C ILE A 298 -27.69 9.31 -54.34
N SER A 299 -27.62 8.04 -53.94
CA SER A 299 -28.20 6.93 -54.71
C SER A 299 -29.72 6.77 -54.56
N SER A 300 -30.34 7.47 -53.59
CA SER A 300 -31.79 7.47 -53.32
C SER A 300 -32.63 8.07 -54.46
N PRO A 301 -33.81 7.50 -54.79
CA PRO A 301 -34.68 8.00 -55.87
C PRO A 301 -35.11 9.47 -55.69
N ILE A 302 -35.20 9.93 -54.44
CA ILE A 302 -35.65 11.29 -54.10
C ILE A 302 -34.59 12.33 -54.49
N VAL A 303 -33.30 12.01 -54.36
CA VAL A 303 -32.20 12.92 -54.73
C VAL A 303 -31.94 12.88 -56.24
N ARG A 304 -32.05 11.70 -56.88
CA ARG A 304 -32.01 11.58 -58.35
C ARG A 304 -33.09 12.41 -59.05
N ASN A 305 -34.27 12.53 -58.43
CA ASN A 305 -35.39 13.31 -58.95
C ASN A 305 -35.40 14.77 -58.48
N SER A 306 -34.42 15.20 -57.69
CA SER A 306 -34.30 16.58 -57.19
C SER A 306 -33.50 17.48 -58.16
N SER A 307 -33.67 18.80 -58.05
CA SER A 307 -33.03 19.74 -58.99
C SER A 307 -31.49 19.67 -58.95
N PRO A 308 -30.78 20.00 -60.04
CA PRO A 308 -29.32 19.91 -60.11
C PRO A 308 -28.60 20.69 -59.00
N LEU A 309 -29.17 21.83 -58.57
CA LEU A 309 -28.66 22.64 -57.45
C LEU A 309 -28.77 21.92 -56.10
N HIS A 310 -29.82 21.11 -55.91
CA HIS A 310 -29.96 20.27 -54.72
C HIS A 310 -28.98 19.11 -54.75
N GLN A 311 -28.74 18.49 -55.90
CA GLN A 311 -27.73 17.43 -56.06
C GLN A 311 -26.32 17.93 -55.74
N VAL A 312 -25.93 19.13 -56.23
CA VAL A 312 -24.61 19.73 -55.96
C VAL A 312 -24.38 20.08 -54.48
N ARG A 313 -25.43 20.44 -53.73
CA ARG A 313 -25.33 20.70 -52.27
C ARG A 313 -25.04 19.43 -51.46
N PHE A 314 -25.47 18.25 -51.93
CA PHE A 314 -25.11 16.98 -51.30
C PHE A 314 -23.67 16.57 -51.65
N SER A 315 -23.21 16.87 -52.87
CA SER A 315 -21.84 16.57 -53.33
C SER A 315 -20.75 17.45 -52.70
N ASN A 316 -21.07 18.69 -52.32
CA ASN A 316 -20.11 19.69 -51.81
C ASN A 316 -19.94 19.69 -50.28
N ARG A 317 -20.39 18.65 -49.56
CA ARG A 317 -20.15 18.56 -48.12
C ARG A 317 -18.66 18.33 -47.87
N LYS A 318 -18.02 19.29 -47.19
CA LYS A 318 -16.61 19.19 -46.81
C LYS A 318 -16.47 18.09 -45.76
N TRP A 319 -15.75 17.04 -46.14
CA TRP A 319 -15.16 16.08 -45.22
C TRP A 319 -14.27 16.84 -44.24
N ILE A 320 -14.30 16.46 -42.97
CA ILE A 320 -13.33 16.94 -41.99
C ILE A 320 -12.01 16.26 -42.36
N VAL A 321 -11.30 16.90 -43.28
CA VAL A 321 -9.91 16.64 -43.61
C VAL A 321 -9.21 17.95 -43.31
N ASP A 322 -8.72 18.04 -42.07
CA ASP A 322 -7.39 18.52 -41.69
C ASP A 322 -7.28 18.60 -40.17
#